data_AF-A0A9Q1H4W2-F1
#
_entry.id   AF-A0A9Q1H4W2-F1
#
_cell.length_a   1.000
_cell.length_b   1.000
_cell.length_c   1.000
_cell.angle_alpha   90.00
_cell.angle_beta   90.00
_cell.angle_gamma   90.00
#
_symmetry.space_group_name_H-M   'P 1'
#
loop_
_entity.id
_entity.type
_entity.pdbx_description
1 polymer ?
#
loop_
_entity_poly.entity_id
_entity_poly.type
_entity_poly.pdbx_seq_one_letter_code
_entity_poly.pdbx_strand_id
1 'polypeptide(L)'
;MPPCLDRLSLRESIATFERNLRLAEFFYSDGDSDKAFDNSVAKFREKSTWSPPPNRDKFPDAYISVITDEIMNAPEQRAFSNLSVDERAAHCNIVIREADKGSAVVVMNRELYIKEGIGNLMTPRCVN
;
A
#
# COMPACT_ATOMS: atom_id res chain seq x y z
N MET A 1 15.93 -13.40 5.56
CA MET A 1 16.43 -12.01 5.62
C MET A 1 15.21 -11.11 5.44
N PRO A 2 14.96 -10.08 6.28
CA PRO A 2 13.97 -9.08 5.91
C PRO A 2 14.32 -8.54 4.53
N PRO A 3 13.36 -8.31 3.62
CA PRO A 3 13.67 -7.77 2.32
C PRO A 3 14.46 -6.47 2.48
N CYS A 4 15.49 -6.31 1.66
CA CYS A 4 16.18 -5.04 1.48
C CYS A 4 15.15 -3.94 1.29
N LEU A 5 15.34 -2.81 1.98
CA LEU A 5 14.45 -1.66 1.89
C LEU A 5 14.24 -1.28 0.41
N ASP A 6 12.99 -1.36 -0.07
CA ASP A 6 12.68 -0.93 -1.44
C ASP A 6 12.68 0.60 -1.50
N ARG A 7 13.78 1.15 -2.02
CA ARG A 7 13.98 2.59 -2.14
C ARG A 7 13.02 3.26 -3.12
N LEU A 8 12.46 2.52 -4.07
CA LEU A 8 11.45 3.06 -5.00
C LEU A 8 10.14 3.28 -4.25
N SER A 9 9.63 2.25 -3.58
CA SER A 9 8.44 2.36 -2.72
C SER A 9 8.61 3.43 -1.62
N LEU A 10 9.82 3.57 -1.05
CA LEU A 10 10.09 4.63 -0.08
C LEU A 10 9.96 6.03 -0.70
N ARG A 11 10.51 6.25 -1.90
CA ARG A 11 10.38 7.53 -2.62
C ARG A 11 8.93 7.87 -2.94
N GLU A 12 8.15 6.90 -3.39
CA GLU A 12 6.72 7.08 -3.65
C GLU A 12 5.94 7.44 -2.38
N SER A 13 6.29 6.80 -1.26
CA SER A 13 5.70 7.08 0.05
C SER A 13 6.02 8.50 0.51
N ILE A 14 7.27 8.95 0.36
CA ILE A 14 7.70 10.32 0.70
C ILE A 14 6.99 11.35 -0.19
N ALA A 15 6.89 11.11 -1.50
CA ALA A 15 6.16 12.01 -2.41
C ALA A 15 4.68 12.12 -2.05
N THR A 16 4.06 11.01 -1.63
CA THR A 16 2.68 10.99 -1.15
C THR A 16 2.52 11.78 0.14
N PHE A 17 3.46 11.63 1.08
CA PHE A 17 3.50 12.38 2.32
C PHE A 17 3.64 13.88 2.10
N GLU A 18 4.60 14.31 1.27
CA GLU A 18 4.80 15.70 0.89
C GLU A 18 3.51 16.32 0.30
N ARG A 19 2.88 15.60 -0.65
CA ARG A 19 1.64 16.05 -1.27
C ARG A 19 0.53 16.22 -0.24
N ASN A 20 0.38 15.26 0.67
CA ASN A 20 -0.66 15.30 1.70
C ASN A 20 -0.44 16.47 2.68
N LEU A 21 0.81 16.75 3.05
CA LEU A 21 1.13 17.89 3.93
C LEU A 21 0.79 19.22 3.26
N ARG A 22 1.15 19.38 1.98
CA ARG A 22 0.80 20.57 1.18
C ARG A 22 -0.70 20.74 1.01
N LEU A 23 -1.43 19.65 0.75
CA LEU A 23 -2.89 19.69 0.68
C LEU A 23 -3.51 20.12 2.01
N ALA A 24 -3.01 19.58 3.12
CA ALA A 24 -3.50 19.95 4.45
C ALA A 24 -3.29 21.44 4.73
N GLU A 25 -2.12 21.99 4.40
CA GLU A 25 -1.84 23.43 4.57
C GLU A 25 -2.61 24.30 3.56
N PHE A 26 -2.86 23.80 2.34
CA PHE A 26 -3.66 24.52 1.35
C PHE A 26 -5.11 24.72 1.75
N PHE A 27 -5.74 23.67 2.28
CA PHE A 27 -7.14 23.72 2.69
C PHE A 27 -7.34 24.10 4.16
N TYR A 28 -6.26 24.39 4.92
CA TYR A 28 -6.36 24.75 6.33
C TYR A 28 -7.20 26.02 6.57
N SER A 29 -7.14 26.99 5.66
CA SER A 29 -7.87 28.27 5.76
C SER A 29 -9.27 28.24 5.14
N ASP A 30 -9.58 27.23 4.32
CA ASP A 30 -10.93 27.02 3.79
C ASP A 30 -11.75 26.37 4.91
N GLY A 31 -12.32 27.20 5.80
CA GLY A 31 -13.18 26.79 6.92
C GLY A 31 -14.52 26.16 6.51
N ASP A 32 -14.57 25.48 5.37
CA ASP A 32 -15.76 24.88 4.77
C ASP A 32 -15.65 23.35 4.87
N SER A 33 -15.62 22.84 6.10
CA SER A 33 -15.68 21.40 6.41
C SER A 33 -17.02 20.76 6.04
N ASP A 34 -17.99 21.56 5.58
CA ASP A 34 -19.39 21.17 5.33
C ASP A 34 -19.77 21.17 3.83
N LYS A 35 -18.79 21.07 2.92
CA LYS A 35 -19.08 20.71 1.53
C LYS A 35 -19.57 19.27 1.49
N ALA A 36 -20.89 19.10 1.59
CA ALA A 36 -21.57 17.83 1.38
C ALA A 36 -20.95 17.12 0.17
N PHE A 37 -20.51 15.88 0.37
CA PHE A 37 -20.01 15.03 -0.69
C PHE A 37 -21.06 14.99 -1.81
N ASP A 38 -20.73 15.62 -2.94
CA ASP A 38 -21.65 15.71 -4.07
C ASP A 38 -21.88 14.31 -4.64
N ASN A 39 -22.99 13.68 -4.24
CA ASN A 39 -23.38 12.35 -4.70
C ASN A 39 -23.69 12.30 -6.21
N SER A 40 -23.69 13.43 -6.93
CA SER A 40 -23.77 13.47 -8.40
C SER A 40 -22.44 13.15 -9.09
N VAL A 41 -21.34 13.15 -8.33
CA VAL A 41 -20.00 12.78 -8.79
C VAL A 41 -19.91 11.27 -8.98
N ALA A 42 -19.67 10.84 -10.23
CA ALA A 42 -19.51 9.43 -10.60
C ALA A 42 -18.62 8.66 -9.61
N LYS A 43 -19.11 7.50 -9.12
CA LYS A 43 -18.46 6.67 -8.08
C LYS A 43 -17.05 6.17 -8.45
N PHE A 44 -16.69 6.21 -9.73
CA PHE A 44 -15.38 5.84 -10.24
C PHE A 44 -14.78 7.04 -10.99
N ARG A 45 -13.89 7.76 -10.31
CA ARG A 45 -13.02 8.76 -10.93
C ARG A 45 -11.58 8.37 -10.67
N GLU A 46 -10.72 8.70 -11.61
CA GLU A 46 -9.28 8.63 -11.39
C GLU A 46 -8.90 9.52 -10.20
N LYS A 47 -7.95 9.04 -9.40
CA LYS A 47 -7.45 9.82 -8.26
C LYS A 47 -6.76 11.08 -8.80
N SER A 48 -7.09 12.23 -8.21
CA SER A 48 -6.45 13.49 -8.57
C SER A 48 -4.94 13.43 -8.27
N THR A 49 -4.13 13.76 -9.27
CA THR A 49 -2.68 13.96 -9.17
C THR A 49 -2.31 15.40 -8.82
N TRP A 50 -3.30 16.28 -8.69
CA TRP A 50 -3.08 17.69 -8.41
C TRP A 50 -2.45 17.89 -7.02
N SER A 51 -1.50 18.81 -6.95
CA SER A 51 -0.83 19.26 -5.73
C SER A 51 -0.72 20.79 -5.73
N PRO A 52 -0.84 21.44 -4.57
CA PRO A 52 -0.54 22.87 -4.46
C PRO A 52 0.89 23.20 -4.92
N PRO A 53 1.12 24.37 -5.54
CA PRO A 53 2.46 24.79 -5.94
C PRO A 53 3.39 24.93 -4.73
N PRO A 54 4.69 24.60 -4.86
CA PRO A 54 5.69 24.83 -3.82
C PRO A 54 5.86 26.30 -3.48
N ASN A 55 6.43 26.58 -2.31
CA ASN A 55 6.79 27.91 -1.81
C ASN A 55 5.61 28.82 -1.47
N ARG A 56 4.42 28.26 -1.18
CA ARG A 56 3.30 29.05 -0.63
C ARG A 56 3.56 29.41 0.84
N ASP A 57 4.11 28.48 1.61
CA ASP A 57 4.59 28.70 2.98
C ASP A 57 5.98 28.07 3.14
N LYS A 58 6.89 28.80 3.77
CA LYS A 58 8.28 28.39 4.00
C LYS A 58 8.38 27.33 5.10
N PHE A 59 7.43 27.26 6.04
CA PHE A 59 7.52 26.31 7.16
C PHE A 59 7.29 24.85 6.73
N PRO A 60 6.21 24.51 5.99
CA PRO A 60 6.01 23.14 5.49
C PRO A 60 7.14 22.71 4.56
N ASP A 61 7.60 23.60 3.67
CA ASP A 61 8.66 23.27 2.72
C ASP A 61 9.99 22.99 3.42
N ALA A 62 10.36 23.78 4.43
CA ALA A 62 11.54 23.53 5.26
C ALA A 62 11.41 22.19 6.00
N TYR A 63 10.26 21.91 6.59
CA TYR A 63 10.01 20.65 7.29
C TYR A 63 10.09 19.42 6.35
N ILE A 64 9.47 19.49 5.17
CA ILE A 64 9.53 18.43 4.15
C ILE A 64 10.99 18.18 3.77
N SER A 65 11.78 19.23 3.56
CA SER A 65 13.18 19.09 3.15
C SER A 65 14.02 18.34 4.19
N VAL A 66 13.87 18.70 5.47
CA VAL A 66 14.63 18.10 6.57
C VAL A 66 14.25 16.63 6.77
N ILE A 67 12.94 16.35 6.83
CA ILE A 67 12.45 14.98 7.05
C ILE A 67 12.79 14.07 5.86
N THR A 68 12.70 14.58 4.64
CA THR A 68 13.03 13.80 3.44
C THR A 68 14.51 13.42 3.45
N ASP A 69 15.40 14.36 3.78
CA ASP A 69 16.83 14.08 3.86
C ASP A 69 17.14 13.09 5.00
N GLU A 70 16.53 13.28 6.17
CA GLU A 70 16.70 12.40 7.32
C GLU A 70 16.26 10.96 7.01
N ILE A 71 15.08 10.77 6.41
CA ILE A 71 14.57 9.43 6.06
C ILE A 71 15.43 8.76 4.98
N MET A 72 15.88 9.51 3.98
CA MET A 72 16.70 8.95 2.89
C MET A 72 18.10 8.54 3.34
N ASN A 73 18.65 9.27 4.32
CA ASN A 73 19.98 9.01 4.87
C ASN A 73 19.95 8.17 6.16
N ALA A 74 18.76 7.85 6.67
CA ALA A 74 18.61 7.04 7.86
C ALA A 74 19.29 5.67 7.65
N PRO A 75 20.09 5.21 8.64
CA PRO A 75 20.66 3.88 8.56
C PRO A 75 19.54 2.84 8.58
N GLU A 76 19.68 1.81 7.74
CA GLU A 76 18.75 0.68 7.76
C GLU A 76 18.79 0.02 9.13
N GLN A 77 17.73 0.24 9.91
CA GLN A 77 17.56 -0.48 11.17
C GLN A 77 17.17 -1.91 10.85
N ARG A 78 17.74 -2.86 11.60
CA ARG A 78 17.29 -4.26 11.51
C ARG A 78 15.82 -4.30 11.90
N ALA A 79 14.97 -4.61 10.92
CA ALA A 79 13.59 -4.95 11.20
C ALA A 79 13.57 -6.21 12.07
N PHE A 80 13.21 -6.05 13.34
CA PHE A 80 12.91 -7.19 14.20
C PHE A 80 11.61 -7.80 13.68
N SER A 81 11.71 -9.06 13.29
CA SER A 81 10.53 -9.79 12.85
C SER A 81 9.90 -10.44 14.06
N ASN A 82 8.62 -10.15 14.27
CA ASN A 82 7.81 -10.76 15.32
C ASN A 82 7.46 -12.23 15.03
N LEU A 83 7.94 -12.77 13.92
CA LEU A 83 7.73 -14.17 13.55
C LEU A 83 8.85 -15.02 14.16
N SER A 84 8.45 -16.07 14.87
CA SER A 84 9.32 -17.19 15.22
C SER A 84 9.92 -17.84 13.96
N VAL A 85 10.94 -18.69 14.15
CA VAL A 85 11.59 -19.39 13.04
C VAL A 85 10.58 -20.24 12.26
N ASP A 86 9.69 -20.93 12.98
CA ASP A 86 8.68 -21.81 12.39
C ASP A 86 7.61 -21.02 11.63
N GLU A 87 7.14 -19.90 12.19
CA GLU A 87 6.18 -19.02 11.50
C GLU A 87 6.78 -18.41 10.24
N ARG A 88 8.07 -18.04 10.29
CA ARG A 88 8.77 -17.51 9.11
C ARG A 88 8.89 -18.57 8.01
N ALA A 89 9.19 -19.81 8.38
CA ALA A 89 9.23 -20.92 7.42
C ALA A 89 7.83 -21.21 6.85
N ALA A 90 6.78 -21.16 7.67
CA ALA A 90 5.40 -21.33 7.25
C ALA A 90 4.92 -20.20 6.32
N HIS A 91 5.29 -18.95 6.60
CA HIS A 91 4.91 -17.78 5.79
C HIS A 91 5.39 -17.88 4.33
N CYS A 92 6.55 -18.52 4.09
CA CYS A 92 7.06 -18.76 2.74
C CYS A 92 6.24 -19.81 1.95
N ASN A 93 5.44 -20.62 2.66
CA ASN A 93 4.79 -21.82 2.13
C ASN A 93 3.26 -21.70 2.12
N ILE A 94 2.70 -20.50 2.24
CA ILE A 94 1.26 -20.26 2.15
C ILE A 94 0.89 -19.46 0.90
N VAL A 95 -0.31 -19.69 0.38
CA VAL A 95 -0.92 -18.97 -0.74
C VAL A 95 -2.18 -18.28 -0.21
N ILE A 96 -2.28 -16.97 -0.46
CA ILE A 96 -3.43 -16.15 -0.09
C ILE A 96 -4.17 -15.81 -1.38
N ARG A 97 -5.46 -16.14 -1.44
CA ARG A 97 -6.33 -15.83 -2.58
C ARG A 97 -7.66 -15.26 -2.15
N GLU A 98 -8.28 -14.50 -3.04
CA GLU A 98 -9.67 -14.10 -2.89
C GLU A 98 -10.57 -15.35 -2.97
N ALA A 99 -11.57 -15.39 -2.09
CA ALA A 99 -12.58 -16.44 -2.13
C ALA A 99 -13.44 -16.31 -3.39
N ASP A 100 -13.82 -17.45 -3.98
CA ASP A 100 -14.71 -17.49 -5.13
C ASP A 100 -16.11 -16.92 -4.81
N LYS A 101 -16.50 -16.93 -3.53
CA LYS A 101 -17.79 -16.42 -3.04
C LYS A 101 -17.62 -15.69 -1.71
N GLY A 102 -18.08 -14.44 -1.64
CA GLY A 102 -18.08 -13.61 -0.42
C GLY A 102 -16.81 -12.79 -0.19
N SER A 103 -16.78 -11.96 0.86
CA SER A 103 -15.66 -11.06 1.21
C SER A 103 -14.54 -11.74 2.01
N ALA A 104 -14.44 -13.06 1.95
CA ALA A 104 -13.47 -13.82 2.74
C ALA A 104 -12.13 -13.98 2.00
N VAL A 105 -11.06 -14.18 2.75
CA VAL A 105 -9.73 -14.49 2.24
C VAL A 105 -9.42 -15.95 2.53
N VAL A 106 -8.93 -16.70 1.54
CA VAL A 106 -8.56 -18.10 1.72
C VAL A 106 -7.05 -18.22 1.84
N VAL A 107 -6.59 -18.82 2.93
CA VAL A 107 -5.19 -19.13 3.19
C VAL A 107 -4.99 -20.64 3.04
N MET A 108 -4.10 -21.05 2.13
CA MET A 108 -3.81 -22.46 1.86
C MET A 108 -2.31 -22.74 1.95
N ASN A 109 -1.94 -23.98 2.24
CA ASN A 109 -0.56 -24.44 2.04
C ASN A 109 -0.26 -24.49 0.53
N ARG A 110 0.93 -23.99 0.14
CA ARG A 110 1.37 -23.87 -1.25
C ARG A 110 1.47 -25.20 -1.97
N GLU A 111 1.95 -26.26 -1.32
CA GLU A 111 2.09 -27.57 -1.94
C GLU A 111 0.73 -28.20 -2.23
N LEU A 112 -0.21 -28.06 -1.28
CA LEU A 112 -1.59 -28.49 -1.47
C LEU A 112 -2.26 -27.71 -2.62
N TYR A 113 -2.06 -26.39 -2.68
CA TYR A 113 -2.59 -25.56 -3.76
C TYR A 113 -2.07 -26.00 -5.14
N ILE A 114 -0.77 -26.28 -5.28
CA ILE A 114 -0.19 -26.78 -6.53
C ILE A 114 -0.75 -28.16 -6.88
N LYS A 115 -0.87 -29.05 -5.91
CA LYS A 115 -1.42 -30.40 -6.11
C LYS A 115 -2.87 -30.35 -6.57
N GLU A 116 -3.70 -29.54 -5.94
CA GLU A 116 -5.09 -29.30 -6.36
C GLU A 116 -5.15 -28.65 -7.75
N GLY A 117 -4.29 -27.66 -8.01
CA GLY A 117 -4.20 -27.00 -9.32
C GLY A 117 -3.89 -27.98 -10.45
N ILE A 118 -2.90 -28.86 -10.26
CA ILE A 118 -2.54 -29.90 -11.24
C ILE A 118 -3.67 -30.94 -11.37
N GLY A 119 -4.28 -31.36 -10.27
CA GLY A 119 -5.44 -32.26 -10.29
C GLY A 119 -6.63 -31.68 -11.08
N ASN A 120 -6.87 -30.37 -10.96
CA ASN A 120 -7.92 -29.67 -11.70
C ASN A 120 -7.61 -29.48 -13.19
N LEU A 121 -6.33 -29.50 -13.60
CA LEU A 121 -5.90 -29.40 -15.00
C LEU A 121 -5.85 -30.76 -15.71
N MET A 122 -5.63 -31.86 -14.97
CA MET A 122 -5.57 -33.22 -15.50
C MET A 122 -6.91 -33.94 -15.55
N THR A 123 -7.96 -33.36 -14.96
CA THR A 123 -9.32 -33.92 -15.07
C THR A 123 -9.98 -33.38 -16.34
N PRO A 124 -10.33 -34.22 -17.33
CA PRO A 124 -11.19 -33.77 -18.42
C PRO A 124 -12.53 -33.40 -17.81
N ARG A 125 -12.85 -32.09 -17.79
CA ARG A 125 -14.21 -31.63 -17.54
C ARG A 125 -15.04 -32.06 -18.73
N CYS A 126 -15.68 -33.23 -18.61
CA CYS A 126 -16.76 -33.60 -19.50
C CYS A 126 -17.85 -32.54 -19.35
N VAL A 127 -17.98 -31.70 -20.38
CA VAL A 127 -19.11 -30.80 -20.55
C VAL A 127 -20.30 -31.69 -20.87
N ASN A 128 -21.24 -31.79 -19.93
CA ASN A 128 -22.59 -32.32 -20.19
C ASN A 128 -23.47 -31.19 -20.72
#